data_AF-A0A2S9G842-F1
#
_entry.id   AF-A0A2S9G842-F1
#
_cell.length_a   1.000
_cell.length_b   1.000
_cell.length_c   1.000
_cell.angle_alpha   90.00
_cell.angle_beta   90.00
_cell.angle_gamma   90.00
#
_symmetry.space_group_name_H-M   'P 1'
#
loop_
_entity.id
_entity.type
_entity.pdbx_description
1 polymer ?
#
loop_
_entity_poly.entity_id
_entity_poly.type
_entity_poly.pdbx_seq_one_letter_code
_entity_poly.pdbx_strand_id
1 'polypeptide(L)'
;AKKEVFDNKITGPVMRSLRHIEVDRNSGAASFDEACRKLAEGEFVGVYPEATISRSFEIKGFKSGAARMAIAAGVPIVPHIVWG
;
A
#
# COMPACT_ATOMS: atom_id res chain seq x y z
N ALA A 1 -2.21 0.89 -9.66
CA ALA A 1 -2.87 -0.06 -10.59
C ALA A 1 -2.55 0.32 -12.04
N LYS A 2 -2.66 -0.60 -13.02
CA LYS A 2 -2.43 -0.31 -14.45
C LYS A 2 -3.47 0.68 -14.99
N LYS A 3 -3.03 1.61 -15.86
CA LYS A 3 -3.86 2.68 -16.48
C LYS A 3 -5.13 2.16 -17.19
N GLU A 4 -5.09 0.97 -17.74
CA GLU A 4 -6.20 0.37 -18.52
C GLU A 4 -7.44 -0.01 -17.68
N VAL A 5 -7.33 -0.11 -16.35
CA VAL A 5 -8.48 -0.43 -15.47
C VAL A 5 -9.32 0.80 -15.16
N PHE A 6 -8.78 2.01 -15.41
CA PHE A 6 -9.41 3.28 -15.07
C PHE A 6 -10.41 3.80 -16.13
N ASP A 7 -10.41 3.26 -17.35
CA ASP A 7 -11.27 3.73 -18.46
C ASP A 7 -12.64 3.02 -18.56
N ASN A 8 -12.89 2.01 -17.73
CA ASN A 8 -14.19 1.34 -17.74
C ASN A 8 -15.22 2.10 -16.87
N LYS A 9 -16.40 2.41 -17.42
CA LYS A 9 -17.47 3.18 -16.75
C LYS A 9 -17.97 2.55 -15.44
N ILE A 10 -17.71 1.26 -15.21
CA ILE A 10 -18.14 0.51 -14.02
C ILE A 10 -16.99 0.34 -13.01
N THR A 11 -15.77 0.04 -13.46
CA THR A 11 -14.61 -0.18 -12.56
C THR A 11 -13.89 1.11 -12.18
N GLY A 12 -14.03 2.18 -12.96
CA GLY A 12 -13.40 3.49 -12.71
C GLY A 12 -13.87 4.17 -11.42
N PRO A 13 -15.18 4.23 -11.11
CA PRO A 13 -15.68 4.77 -9.84
C PRO A 13 -15.26 3.91 -8.63
N VAL A 14 -15.28 2.59 -8.78
CA VAL A 14 -14.88 1.63 -7.73
C VAL A 14 -13.38 1.77 -7.43
N MET A 15 -12.52 1.90 -8.45
CA MET A 15 -11.09 2.11 -8.23
C MET A 15 -10.75 3.45 -7.60
N ARG A 16 -11.53 4.52 -7.86
CA ARG A 16 -11.39 5.82 -7.19
C ARG A 16 -11.94 5.79 -5.75
N SER A 17 -12.92 4.95 -5.44
CA SER A 17 -13.44 4.80 -4.07
C SER A 17 -12.53 3.96 -3.17
N LEU A 18 -11.54 3.25 -3.72
CA LEU A 18 -10.65 2.34 -2.97
C LEU A 18 -9.57 3.03 -2.14
N ARG A 19 -9.59 4.38 -2.00
CA ARG A 19 -8.63 5.17 -1.19
C ARG A 19 -7.17 4.75 -1.39
N HIS A 20 -6.82 4.32 -2.60
CA HIS A 20 -5.50 3.76 -2.87
C HIS A 20 -4.48 4.90 -2.80
N ILE A 21 -3.49 4.78 -1.92
CA ILE A 21 -2.35 5.69 -1.92
C ILE A 21 -1.52 5.34 -3.15
N GLU A 22 -1.52 6.21 -4.16
CA GLU A 22 -0.68 6.01 -5.34
C GLU A 22 0.79 6.20 -4.96
N VAL A 23 1.50 5.08 -4.80
CA VAL A 23 2.95 5.08 -4.58
C VAL A 23 3.64 5.17 -5.94
N ASP A 24 4.08 6.38 -6.30
CA ASP A 24 5.05 6.54 -7.38
C ASP A 24 6.41 6.04 -6.88
N ARG A 25 6.98 5.07 -7.59
CA ARG A 25 8.30 4.50 -7.28
C ARG A 25 9.43 5.54 -7.37
N ASN A 26 9.20 6.65 -8.09
CA ASN A 26 10.14 7.77 -8.20
C ASN A 26 9.87 8.89 -7.18
N SER A 27 8.73 8.88 -6.48
CA SER A 27 8.34 9.90 -5.49
C SER A 27 7.82 9.25 -4.20
N GLY A 28 8.52 8.22 -3.72
CA GLY A 28 8.12 7.44 -2.55
C GLY A 28 8.02 8.24 -1.24
N ALA A 29 8.66 9.40 -1.16
CA ALA A 29 8.58 10.30 0.01
C ALA A 29 7.17 10.87 0.19
N ALA A 30 6.57 11.40 -0.87
CA ALA A 30 5.21 11.97 -0.81
C ALA A 30 4.16 10.91 -0.42
N SER A 31 4.33 9.68 -0.91
CA SER A 31 3.44 8.57 -0.54
C SER A 31 3.62 8.10 0.91
N PHE A 32 4.82 8.24 1.47
CA PHE A 32 5.09 7.92 2.87
C PHE A 32 4.40 8.91 3.81
N ASP A 33 4.53 10.21 3.51
CA ASP A 33 3.93 11.27 4.33
C ASP A 33 2.39 11.17 4.33
N GLU A 34 1.79 10.93 3.16
CA GLU A 34 0.34 10.73 3.05
C GLU A 34 -0.12 9.48 3.79
N ALA A 35 0.65 8.39 3.75
CA ALA A 35 0.32 7.17 4.51
C ALA A 35 0.38 7.41 6.02
N CYS A 36 1.40 8.12 6.51
CA CYS A 36 1.48 8.50 7.92
C CYS A 36 0.31 9.40 8.34
N ARG A 37 -0.09 10.36 7.49
CA ARG A 37 -1.26 11.21 7.75
C ARG A 37 -2.54 10.38 7.86
N LYS A 38 -2.79 9.47 6.92
CA LYS A 38 -3.98 8.60 6.95
C LYS A 38 -4.00 7.70 8.19
N LEU A 39 -2.86 7.11 8.55
CA LEU A 39 -2.75 6.31 9.77
C LEU A 39 -3.07 7.13 11.03
N ALA A 40 -2.59 8.38 11.10
CA ALA A 40 -2.90 9.29 12.20
C ALA A 40 -4.39 9.70 12.24
N GLU A 41 -5.07 9.73 11.09
CA GLU A 41 -6.52 9.94 10.97
C GLU A 41 -7.35 8.69 11.35
N GLY A 42 -6.70 7.58 11.71
CA GLY A 42 -7.36 6.33 12.09
C GLY A 42 -7.76 5.46 10.89
N GLU A 43 -7.27 5.77 9.70
CA GLU A 43 -7.52 4.96 8.49
C GLU A 43 -6.62 3.72 8.44
N PHE A 44 -7.08 2.70 7.75
CA PHE A 44 -6.30 1.48 7.54
C PHE A 44 -5.42 1.59 6.28
N VAL A 45 -4.11 1.36 6.41
CA VAL A 45 -3.17 1.36 5.28
C VAL A 45 -2.61 -0.04 5.06
N GLY A 46 -2.95 -0.63 3.90
CA GLY A 46 -2.39 -1.91 3.46
C GLY A 46 -1.02 -1.73 2.80
N VAL A 47 -0.03 -2.54 3.20
CA VAL A 47 1.34 -2.48 2.67
C VAL A 47 1.78 -3.85 2.21
N TYR A 48 2.34 -3.92 0.99
CA TYR A 48 3.01 -5.11 0.46
C TYR A 48 4.53 -4.89 0.52
N PRO A 49 5.21 -5.33 1.59
CA PRO A 49 6.61 -4.98 1.84
C PRO A 49 7.59 -5.62 0.86
N GLU A 50 7.18 -6.64 0.10
CA GLU A 50 8.00 -7.35 -0.88
C GLU A 50 8.24 -6.57 -2.19
N ALA A 51 7.57 -5.42 -2.38
CA ALA A 51 7.65 -4.50 -3.53
C ALA A 51 7.34 -5.12 -4.92
N THR A 52 7.17 -6.44 -5.01
CA THR A 52 6.80 -7.20 -6.20
C THR A 52 6.23 -8.55 -5.78
N ILE A 53 5.40 -9.15 -6.63
CA ILE A 53 4.80 -10.46 -6.37
C ILE A 53 5.91 -11.54 -6.46
N SER A 54 5.91 -12.47 -5.52
CA SER A 54 6.81 -13.62 -5.57
C SER A 54 6.39 -14.60 -6.66
N ARG A 55 7.37 -15.23 -7.32
CA ARG A 55 7.13 -16.26 -8.35
C ARG A 55 7.47 -17.67 -7.86
N SER A 56 8.09 -17.80 -6.69
CA SER A 56 8.62 -19.07 -6.17
C SER A 56 7.83 -19.62 -4.99
N PHE A 57 6.61 -19.13 -4.71
CA PHE A 57 5.89 -19.42 -3.45
C PHE A 57 6.67 -19.06 -2.18
N GLU A 58 7.77 -18.30 -2.30
CA GLU A 58 8.59 -17.87 -1.17
C GLU A 58 8.37 -16.39 -0.88
N ILE A 59 8.43 -16.03 0.40
CA ILE A 59 8.38 -14.65 0.87
C ILE A 59 9.71 -13.97 0.56
N LYS A 60 9.68 -12.84 -0.16
CA LYS A 60 10.87 -12.04 -0.44
C LYS A 60 11.27 -11.17 0.74
N GLY A 61 12.48 -10.61 0.66
CA GLY A 61 12.95 -9.62 1.64
C GLY A 61 12.03 -8.41 1.72
N PHE A 62 11.75 -7.98 2.95
CA PHE A 62 10.84 -6.87 3.23
C PHE A 62 11.57 -5.53 3.19
N LYS A 63 10.90 -4.52 2.62
CA LYS A 63 11.28 -3.12 2.81
C LYS A 63 10.81 -2.62 4.18
N SER A 64 11.58 -1.72 4.79
CA SER A 64 11.31 -1.19 6.13
C SER A 64 10.19 -0.13 6.20
N GLY A 65 9.60 0.25 5.05
CA GLY A 65 8.61 1.33 4.98
C GLY A 65 7.43 1.14 5.93
N ALA A 66 6.87 -0.08 6.01
CA ALA A 66 5.75 -0.39 6.91
C ALA A 66 6.10 -0.12 8.39
N ALA A 67 7.26 -0.60 8.84
CA ALA A 67 7.74 -0.38 10.20
C ALA A 67 7.96 1.11 10.48
N ARG A 68 8.55 1.85 9.53
CA ARG A 68 8.77 3.29 9.67
C ARG A 68 7.47 4.09 9.76
N MET A 69 6.44 3.71 8.99
CA MET A 69 5.12 4.35 9.05
C MET A 69 4.44 4.08 10.40
N ALA A 70 4.49 2.84 10.89
CA ALA A 70 3.90 2.47 12.18
C ALA A 70 4.53 3.24 13.34
N ILE A 71 5.86 3.37 13.35
CA ILE A 71 6.59 4.16 14.35
C ILE A 71 6.22 5.64 14.25
N ALA A 72 6.21 6.20 13.03
CA ALA A 72 5.94 7.62 12.81
C ALA A 72 4.50 8.02 13.19
N ALA A 73 3.51 7.16 12.90
CA ALA A 73 2.10 7.42 13.21
C ALA A 73 1.68 6.91 14.60
N GLY A 74 2.53 6.18 15.32
CA GLY A 74 2.19 5.63 16.65
C GLY A 74 1.10 4.55 16.61
N VAL A 75 1.02 3.79 15.52
CA VAL A 75 -0.04 2.78 15.27
C VAL A 75 0.52 1.35 15.24
N PRO A 76 -0.26 0.33 15.60
CA PRO A 76 0.18 -1.06 15.53
C PRO A 76 0.25 -1.58 14.09
N ILE A 77 1.08 -2.61 13.87
CA ILE A 77 1.08 -3.39 12.62
C ILE A 77 0.25 -4.65 12.83
N VAL A 78 -0.68 -4.91 11.91
CA VAL A 78 -1.41 -6.19 11.83
C VAL A 78 -0.80 -7.03 10.71
N PRO A 79 -0.03 -8.10 11.03
CA PRO A 79 0.54 -8.98 10.01
C PRO A 79 -0.55 -9.86 9.39
N HIS A 80 -0.50 -10.04 8.07
CA HIS A 80 -1.34 -11.00 7.36
C HIS A 80 -0.53 -11.70 6.26
N ILE A 81 -0.98 -12.90 5.88
CA ILE A 81 -0.41 -13.68 4.79
C ILE A 81 -1.54 -14.14 3.86
N VAL A 82 -1.25 -14.19 2.55
CA VAL A 82 -2.14 -14.77 1.54
C VAL A 82 -1.39 -15.92 0.88
N TRP A 83 -2.04 -17.07 0.78
CA TRP A 83 -1.50 -18.28 0.20
C TRP A 83 -2.57 -18.96 -0.66
N GLY A 84 -2.22 -19.39 -1.87
CA GLY A 84 -3.12 -20.02 -2.84
C GLY A 84 -2.58 -20.00 -4.27
#